data_AF-A0A924SXX5-F1
#
_entry.id   AF-A0A924SXX5-F1
#
_cell.length_a   1.000
_cell.length_b   1.000
_cell.length_c   1.000
_cell.angle_alpha   90.00
_cell.angle_beta   90.00
_cell.angle_gamma   90.00
#
_symmetry.space_group_name_H-M   'P 1'
#
loop_
_entity.id
_entity.type
_entity.pdbx_description
1 polymer ?
#
loop_
_entity_poly.entity_id
_entity_poly.type
_entity_poly.pdbx_seq_one_letter_code
_entity_poly.pdbx_strand_id
1 'polypeptide(L)'
;MDYSKAPENTEAVLKLISRSLTGRTLLEKFLPLFTSKRVRIEGYPSHVVRQLREVLDEGQPIGACFVQDGSTGVIYLDFASPVGILAPFLVHEMVHCLDNKLWKVARKSVVSGQSVRRAQYNSELEAFEKQHNFLCEMKERFPDYRLFLEKHFPKAKMLHEKLSQMDISEMYGDLSGIKSA
;
A
#
# COMPACT_ATOMS: atom_id res chain seq x y z
N MET A 1 16.21 7.90 -12.61
CA MET A 1 15.42 6.66 -12.47
C MET A 1 14.18 6.88 -13.31
N ASP A 2 13.84 5.93 -14.18
CA ASP A 2 12.66 6.04 -15.02
C ASP A 2 11.46 5.45 -14.27
N TYR A 3 10.53 6.31 -13.86
CA TYR A 3 9.36 5.91 -13.06
C TYR A 3 8.33 5.10 -13.84
N SER A 4 8.38 5.16 -15.18
CA SER A 4 7.43 4.53 -16.08
C SER A 4 7.73 3.06 -16.36
N LYS A 5 8.93 2.59 -15.98
CA LYS A 5 9.35 1.21 -16.20
C LYS A 5 8.87 0.30 -15.08
N ALA A 6 8.50 -0.93 -15.44
CA ALA A 6 8.37 -2.02 -14.49
C ALA A 6 9.71 -2.21 -13.75
N PRO A 7 9.67 -2.46 -12.43
CA PRO A 7 10.90 -2.70 -11.67
C PRO A 7 11.52 -4.05 -12.04
N GLU A 8 12.84 -4.11 -12.12
CA GLU A 8 13.58 -5.36 -12.35
C GLU A 8 13.45 -6.33 -11.18
N ASN A 9 13.27 -5.80 -9.96
CA ASN A 9 13.12 -6.54 -8.72
C ASN A 9 12.58 -5.63 -7.60
N THR A 10 12.29 -6.22 -6.45
CA THR A 10 11.84 -5.50 -5.24
C THR A 10 12.82 -4.40 -4.79
N GLU A 11 14.13 -4.61 -4.95
CA GLU A 11 15.15 -3.64 -4.53
C GLU A 11 15.01 -2.30 -5.27
N ALA A 12 14.64 -2.32 -6.55
CA ALA A 12 14.38 -1.10 -7.31
C ALA A 12 13.25 -0.26 -6.69
N VAL A 13 12.19 -0.91 -6.19
CA VAL A 13 11.07 -0.24 -5.50
C VAL A 13 11.54 0.31 -4.14
N LEU A 14 12.27 -0.47 -3.35
CA LEU A 14 12.81 -0.04 -2.05
C LEU A 14 13.77 1.16 -2.19
N LYS A 15 14.62 1.17 -3.24
CA LYS A 15 15.51 2.30 -3.56
C LYS A 15 14.75 3.56 -3.93
N LEU A 16 13.57 3.45 -4.53
CA LEU A 16 12.71 4.60 -4.79
C LEU A 16 12.12 5.12 -3.47
N ILE A 17 11.60 4.22 -2.64
CA ILE A 17 11.02 4.55 -1.33
C ILE A 17 12.03 5.28 -0.43
N SER A 18 13.30 4.85 -0.41
CA SER A 18 14.35 5.45 0.42
C SER A 18 14.70 6.90 0.05
N ARG A 19 14.20 7.44 -1.06
CA ARG A 19 14.42 8.83 -1.48
C ARG A 19 13.61 9.84 -0.67
N SER A 20 12.56 9.40 0.00
CA SER A 20 11.69 10.21 0.86
C SER A 20 12.08 10.03 2.35
N LEU A 21 11.81 11.04 3.18
CA LEU A 21 11.98 10.92 4.64
C LEU A 21 10.98 9.93 5.22
N THR A 22 9.70 10.04 4.86
CA THR A 22 8.65 9.08 5.23
C THR A 22 9.05 7.65 4.86
N GLY A 23 9.54 7.44 3.64
CA GLY A 23 9.99 6.14 3.17
C GLY A 23 11.18 5.58 3.93
N ARG A 24 12.21 6.39 4.24
CA ARG A 24 13.37 5.95 5.05
C ARG A 24 12.95 5.48 6.44
N THR A 25 12.09 6.25 7.11
CA THR A 25 11.61 5.92 8.47
C THR A 25 10.81 4.62 8.49
N LEU A 26 10.00 4.35 7.45
CA LEU A 26 9.29 3.08 7.32
C LEU A 26 10.24 1.93 7.02
N LEU A 27 11.17 2.11 6.08
CA LEU A 27 12.15 1.09 5.71
C LEU A 27 13.01 0.65 6.91
N GLU A 28 13.42 1.58 7.77
CA GLU A 28 14.20 1.26 8.97
C GLU A 28 13.51 0.20 9.85
N LYS A 29 12.18 0.31 10.00
CA LYS A 29 11.38 -0.61 10.80
C LYS A 29 10.96 -1.86 10.02
N PHE A 30 10.73 -1.72 8.72
CA PHE A 30 10.26 -2.80 7.85
C PHE A 30 11.37 -3.79 7.48
N LEU A 31 12.58 -3.30 7.20
CA LEU A 31 13.69 -4.13 6.71
C LEU A 31 14.01 -5.32 7.63
N PRO A 32 14.01 -5.20 8.98
CA PRO A 32 14.17 -6.36 9.87
C PRO A 32 13.12 -7.46 9.66
N LEU A 33 11.86 -7.11 9.35
CA LEU A 33 10.80 -8.09 9.06
C LEU A 33 11.01 -8.76 7.72
N PHE A 34 11.50 -8.01 6.73
CA PHE A 34 11.79 -8.50 5.39
C PHE A 34 13.02 -9.41 5.36
N THR A 35 14.12 -9.01 5.99
CA THR A 35 15.38 -9.78 6.01
C THR A 35 15.28 -11.06 6.84
N SER A 36 14.48 -11.04 7.92
CA SER A 36 14.15 -12.25 8.69
C SER A 36 13.15 -13.18 8.00
N LYS A 37 12.66 -12.82 6.80
CA LYS A 37 11.61 -13.54 6.04
C LYS A 37 10.28 -13.66 6.78
N ARG A 38 10.05 -12.86 7.82
CA ARG A 38 8.74 -12.78 8.49
C ARG A 38 7.71 -12.15 7.55
N VAL A 39 8.14 -11.19 6.74
CA VAL A 39 7.36 -10.63 5.64
C VAL A 39 8.09 -10.90 4.32
N ARG A 40 7.37 -11.39 3.31
CA ARG A 40 7.87 -11.54 1.94
C ARG A 40 7.19 -10.55 1.00
N ILE A 41 7.83 -10.22 -0.11
CA ILE A 41 7.25 -9.42 -1.19
C ILE A 41 7.25 -10.30 -2.44
N GLU A 42 6.07 -10.53 -3.02
CA GLU A 42 5.88 -11.46 -4.13
C GLU A 42 4.95 -10.88 -5.19
N GLY A 43 5.00 -11.44 -6.39
CA GLY A 43 4.05 -11.08 -7.44
C GLY A 43 2.67 -11.65 -7.12
N TYR A 44 1.61 -10.94 -7.47
CA TYR A 44 0.27 -11.52 -7.42
C TYR A 44 0.20 -12.85 -8.19
N PRO A 45 -0.52 -13.86 -7.67
CA PRO A 45 -0.80 -15.06 -8.45
C PRO A 45 -1.52 -14.69 -9.75
N SER A 46 -1.15 -15.32 -10.87
CA SER A 46 -1.65 -14.97 -12.21
C SER A 46 -3.18 -14.99 -12.32
N HIS A 47 -3.84 -15.93 -11.64
CA HIS A 47 -5.30 -16.02 -11.61
C HIS A 47 -5.95 -14.83 -10.89
N VAL A 48 -5.33 -14.30 -9.84
CA VAL A 48 -5.78 -13.11 -9.11
C VAL A 48 -5.62 -11.88 -10.00
N VAL A 49 -4.47 -11.72 -10.67
CA VAL A 49 -4.23 -10.61 -11.61
C VAL A 49 -5.33 -10.56 -12.67
N ARG A 50 -5.67 -11.71 -13.27
CA ARG A 50 -6.73 -11.80 -14.29
C ARG A 50 -8.07 -11.32 -13.74
N GLN A 51 -8.48 -11.79 -12.56
CA GLN A 51 -9.74 -11.39 -11.92
C GLN A 51 -9.78 -9.91 -11.57
N LEU A 52 -8.67 -9.35 -11.06
CA LEU A 52 -8.60 -7.92 -10.74
C LEU A 52 -8.68 -7.06 -12.01
N ARG A 53 -8.09 -7.51 -13.12
CA ARG A 53 -8.19 -6.81 -14.42
C ARG A 53 -9.60 -6.86 -15.04
N GLU A 54 -10.44 -7.82 -14.66
CA GLU A 54 -11.83 -7.90 -15.12
C GLU A 54 -12.76 -6.87 -14.44
N VAL A 55 -12.38 -6.39 -13.24
CA VAL A 55 -13.20 -5.46 -12.44
C VAL A 55 -12.63 -4.05 -12.36
N LEU A 56 -11.33 -3.87 -12.66
CA LEU A 56 -10.68 -2.57 -12.68
C LEU A 56 -10.85 -1.90 -14.05
N ASP A 57 -11.16 -0.60 -14.02
CA ASP A 57 -11.18 0.22 -15.23
C ASP A 57 -9.82 0.24 -15.93
N GLU A 58 -9.85 0.43 -17.26
CA GLU A 58 -8.64 0.59 -18.05
C GLU A 58 -7.76 1.74 -17.51
N GLY A 59 -6.49 1.43 -17.26
CA GLY A 59 -5.52 2.38 -16.70
C GLY A 59 -5.49 2.47 -15.17
N GLN A 60 -6.36 1.77 -14.44
CA GLN A 60 -6.23 1.65 -12.99
C GLN A 60 -5.12 0.65 -12.61
N PRO A 61 -4.22 1.01 -11.69
CA PRO A 61 -3.23 0.08 -11.18
C PRO A 61 -3.86 -0.93 -10.21
N ILE A 62 -3.43 -2.20 -10.28
CA ILE A 62 -3.85 -3.23 -9.32
C ILE A 62 -3.33 -2.90 -7.90
N GLY A 63 -2.18 -2.23 -7.81
CA GLY A 63 -1.60 -1.80 -6.55
C GLY A 63 -0.88 -2.92 -5.80
N ALA A 64 -1.08 -2.97 -4.48
CA ALA A 64 -0.46 -3.91 -3.56
C ALA A 64 -1.49 -4.43 -2.55
N CYS A 65 -1.21 -5.58 -1.92
CA CYS A 65 -2.05 -6.13 -0.87
C CYS A 65 -1.23 -6.96 0.11
N PHE A 66 -1.33 -6.63 1.39
CA PHE A 66 -0.74 -7.40 2.47
C PHE A 66 -1.71 -8.46 3.02
N VAL A 67 -1.23 -9.70 3.05
CA VAL A 67 -1.95 -10.85 3.62
C VAL A 67 -1.07 -11.51 4.67
N GLN A 68 -1.65 -11.93 5.80
CA GLN A 68 -0.88 -12.51 6.91
C GLN A 68 -1.71 -13.47 7.75
N ASP A 69 -1.02 -14.41 8.40
CA ASP A 69 -1.60 -15.46 9.26
C ASP A 69 -1.41 -15.19 10.77
N GLY A 70 -0.89 -14.02 11.11
CA GLY A 70 -0.53 -13.63 12.48
C GLY A 70 0.94 -13.88 12.84
N SER A 71 1.64 -14.73 12.10
CA SER A 71 3.04 -15.08 12.32
C SER A 71 3.92 -14.62 11.16
N THR A 72 3.51 -14.94 9.93
CA THR A 72 4.13 -14.54 8.67
C THR A 72 3.17 -13.77 7.79
N GLY A 73 3.70 -13.01 6.83
CA GLY A 73 2.90 -12.28 5.87
C GLY A 73 3.56 -12.13 4.51
N VAL A 74 2.75 -11.83 3.51
CA VAL A 74 3.15 -11.62 2.12
C VAL A 74 2.51 -10.32 1.65
N ILE A 75 3.33 -9.43 1.11
CA ILE A 75 2.86 -8.30 0.31
C ILE A 75 2.87 -8.76 -1.15
N TYR A 76 1.70 -8.82 -1.76
CA TYR A 76 1.58 -9.04 -3.19
C TYR A 76 1.68 -7.72 -3.95
N LEU A 77 2.50 -7.67 -4.99
CA LEU A 77 2.70 -6.53 -5.88
C LEU A 77 2.42 -6.90 -7.33
N ASP A 78 1.85 -5.97 -8.09
CA ASP A 78 1.77 -6.09 -9.55
C ASP A 78 3.09 -5.65 -10.20
N PHE A 79 4.08 -6.54 -10.28
CA PHE A 79 5.40 -6.22 -10.86
C PHE A 79 5.36 -5.78 -12.34
N ALA A 80 4.22 -5.93 -13.04
CA ALA A 80 4.04 -5.36 -14.37
C ALA A 80 3.75 -3.85 -14.35
N SER A 81 3.32 -3.32 -13.20
CA SER A 81 3.06 -1.89 -13.02
C SER A 81 4.36 -1.08 -12.91
N PRO A 82 4.37 0.20 -13.32
CA PRO A 82 5.55 1.05 -13.21
C PRO A 82 6.04 1.19 -11.77
N VAL A 83 7.36 1.29 -11.58
CA VAL A 83 7.99 1.45 -10.26
C VAL A 83 7.48 2.68 -9.52
N GLY A 84 7.15 3.76 -10.25
CA GLY A 84 6.59 4.97 -9.66
C GLY A 84 5.18 4.79 -9.12
N ILE A 85 4.46 3.74 -9.52
CA ILE A 85 3.17 3.37 -8.94
C ILE A 85 3.33 2.37 -7.81
N LEU A 86 4.23 1.40 -7.95
CA LEU A 86 4.40 0.39 -6.92
C LEU A 86 4.97 0.94 -5.62
N ALA A 87 5.82 1.98 -5.67
CA ALA A 87 6.39 2.57 -4.47
C ALA A 87 5.35 3.10 -3.46
N PRO A 88 4.36 3.95 -3.82
CA PRO A 88 3.35 4.42 -2.87
C PRO A 88 2.46 3.29 -2.34
N PHE A 89 2.10 2.31 -3.16
CA PHE A 89 1.35 1.13 -2.69
C PHE A 89 2.18 0.27 -1.73
N LEU A 90 3.46 0.05 -2.01
CA LEU A 90 4.32 -0.69 -1.09
C LEU A 90 4.53 0.07 0.22
N VAL A 91 4.61 1.41 0.20
CA VAL A 91 4.61 2.24 1.41
C VAL A 91 3.35 2.00 2.25
N HIS A 92 2.19 1.92 1.62
CA HIS A 92 0.91 1.61 2.27
C HIS A 92 0.99 0.25 2.99
N GLU A 93 1.38 -0.80 2.27
CA GLU A 93 1.46 -2.16 2.84
C GLU A 93 2.54 -2.30 3.91
N MET A 94 3.64 -1.53 3.84
CA MET A 94 4.63 -1.47 4.92
C MET A 94 4.02 -0.95 6.22
N VAL A 95 3.08 -0.01 6.17
CA VAL A 95 2.38 0.47 7.37
C VAL A 95 1.56 -0.67 7.99
N HIS A 96 0.80 -1.41 7.19
CA HIS A 96 0.07 -2.58 7.69
C HIS A 96 0.97 -3.65 8.27
N CYS A 97 2.13 -3.89 7.66
CA CYS A 97 3.13 -4.81 8.19
C CYS A 97 3.66 -4.39 9.56
N LEU A 98 3.72 -3.09 9.84
CA LEU A 98 4.20 -2.55 11.10
C LEU A 98 3.09 -2.42 12.16
N ASP A 99 1.82 -2.55 11.76
CA ASP A 99 0.69 -2.49 12.68
C ASP A 99 0.49 -3.81 13.44
N ASN A 100 1.07 -3.88 14.64
CA ASN A 100 0.93 -5.02 15.55
C ASN A 100 -0.54 -5.39 15.88
N LYS A 101 -1.51 -4.47 15.72
CA LYS A 101 -2.93 -4.79 15.95
C LYS A 101 -3.45 -5.74 14.87
N LEU A 102 -3.08 -5.53 13.60
CA LEU A 102 -3.47 -6.42 12.50
C LEU A 102 -2.93 -7.84 12.71
N TRP A 103 -1.66 -7.97 13.10
CA TRP A 103 -1.05 -9.27 13.42
C TRP A 103 -1.78 -9.98 14.57
N LYS A 104 -2.16 -9.25 15.63
CA LYS A 104 -2.92 -9.81 16.75
C LYS A 104 -4.32 -10.25 16.35
N VAL A 105 -4.96 -9.50 15.45
CA VAL A 105 -6.30 -9.82 14.94
C VAL A 105 -6.27 -11.12 14.12
N ALA A 106 -5.31 -11.29 13.21
CA ALA A 106 -5.24 -12.50 12.38
C ALA A 106 -5.00 -13.79 13.19
N ARG A 107 -4.26 -13.72 14.30
CA ARG A 107 -4.10 -14.87 15.21
C ARG A 107 -5.41 -15.29 15.89
N LYS A 108 -6.38 -14.37 15.98
CA LYS A 108 -7.67 -14.58 16.63
C LYS A 108 -8.71 -14.88 15.56
N SER A 109 -8.53 -16.00 14.84
CA SER A 109 -9.28 -16.46 13.66
C SER A 109 -10.81 -16.59 13.81
N VAL A 110 -11.40 -16.16 14.93
CA VAL A 110 -12.80 -16.42 15.32
C VAL A 110 -13.56 -15.15 15.73
N VAL A 111 -12.92 -13.99 15.86
CA VAL A 111 -13.63 -12.78 16.31
C VAL A 111 -14.14 -11.98 15.11
N SER A 112 -15.19 -12.45 14.45
CA SER A 112 -15.98 -11.61 13.55
C SER A 112 -16.72 -10.56 14.39
N GLY A 113 -16.13 -9.38 14.54
CA GLY A 113 -16.67 -8.33 15.38
C GLY A 113 -16.33 -6.93 14.86
N GLN A 114 -17.13 -5.96 15.29
CA GLN A 114 -16.95 -4.53 15.03
C GLN A 114 -15.54 -4.03 15.43
N SER A 115 -14.90 -4.68 16.40
CA SER A 115 -13.51 -4.40 16.82
C SER A 115 -12.46 -4.72 15.77
N VAL A 116 -12.65 -5.80 14.99
CA VAL A 116 -11.75 -6.15 13.87
C VAL A 116 -11.88 -5.14 12.74
N ARG A 117 -13.13 -4.81 12.35
CA ARG A 117 -13.39 -3.77 11.34
C ARG A 117 -12.82 -2.41 11.75
N ARG A 118 -12.97 -2.04 13.03
CA ARG A 118 -12.39 -0.79 13.56
C ARG A 118 -10.86 -0.80 13.54
N ALA A 119 -10.24 -1.94 13.88
CA ALA A 119 -8.78 -2.07 13.83
C ALA A 119 -8.26 -1.94 12.39
N GLN A 120 -8.92 -2.62 11.44
CA GLN A 120 -8.61 -2.51 10.01
C GLN A 120 -8.77 -1.07 9.53
N TYR A 121 -9.93 -0.44 9.78
CA TYR A 121 -10.19 0.94 9.40
C TYR A 121 -9.13 1.93 9.91
N ASN A 122 -8.77 1.84 11.19
CA ASN A 122 -7.74 2.72 11.74
C ASN A 122 -6.37 2.48 11.09
N SER A 123 -6.07 1.23 10.72
CA SER A 123 -4.86 0.88 9.98
C SER A 123 -4.86 1.50 8.58
N GLU A 124 -6.00 1.46 7.87
CA GLU A 124 -6.18 2.10 6.56
C GLU A 124 -5.96 3.61 6.62
N LEU A 125 -6.53 4.28 7.63
CA LEU A 125 -6.34 5.72 7.82
C LEU A 125 -4.86 6.08 7.96
N GLU A 126 -4.12 5.32 8.77
CA GLU A 126 -2.68 5.54 8.96
C GLU A 126 -1.89 5.23 7.68
N ALA A 127 -2.23 4.14 6.99
CA ALA A 127 -1.56 3.71 5.77
C ALA A 127 -1.73 4.73 4.63
N PHE A 128 -2.96 5.21 4.39
CA PHE A 128 -3.22 6.28 3.42
C PHE A 128 -2.56 7.61 3.80
N GLU A 129 -2.47 7.94 5.09
CA GLU A 129 -1.75 9.14 5.52
C GLU A 129 -0.25 9.04 5.22
N LYS A 130 0.40 7.90 5.52
CA LYS A 130 1.82 7.71 5.19
C LYS A 130 2.06 7.66 3.69
N GLN A 131 1.19 7.00 2.93
CA GLN A 131 1.23 7.00 1.47
C GLN A 131 1.15 8.43 0.92
N HIS A 132 0.22 9.25 1.43
CA HIS A 132 0.08 10.64 1.00
C HIS A 132 1.32 11.47 1.32
N ASN A 133 1.86 11.37 2.54
CA ASN A 133 3.07 12.10 2.93
C ASN A 133 4.26 11.70 2.05
N PHE A 134 4.44 10.40 1.78
CA PHE A 134 5.44 9.90 0.85
C PHE A 134 5.27 10.51 -0.54
N LEU A 135 4.05 10.52 -1.09
CA LEU A 135 3.76 11.10 -2.40
C LEU A 135 4.06 12.59 -2.47
N CYS A 136 3.69 13.36 -1.44
CA CYS A 136 3.99 14.79 -1.35
C CYS A 136 5.50 15.05 -1.37
N GLU A 137 6.27 14.36 -0.53
CA GLU A 137 7.73 14.48 -0.50
C GLU A 137 8.36 14.12 -1.86
N MET A 138 7.87 13.06 -2.51
CA MET A 138 8.39 12.63 -3.81
C MET A 138 8.07 13.63 -4.92
N LYS A 139 6.84 14.18 -4.95
CA LYS A 139 6.40 15.19 -5.92
C LYS A 139 7.08 16.54 -5.73
N GLU A 140 7.44 16.89 -4.51
CA GLU A 140 8.18 18.12 -4.20
C GLU A 140 9.66 17.98 -4.61
N ARG A 141 10.29 16.85 -4.27
CA ARG A 141 11.72 16.64 -4.48
C ARG A 141 12.06 16.25 -5.93
N PHE A 142 11.15 15.60 -6.66
CA PHE A 142 11.40 15.07 -7.99
C PHE A 142 10.27 15.49 -8.96
N PRO A 143 10.41 16.62 -9.67
CA PRO A 143 9.38 17.11 -10.61
C PRO A 143 8.97 16.08 -11.67
N ASP A 144 9.92 15.27 -12.18
CA ASP A 144 9.64 14.20 -13.14
C ASP A 144 8.67 13.14 -12.60
N TYR A 145 8.67 12.92 -11.28
CA TYR A 145 7.75 11.99 -10.64
C TYR A 145 6.32 12.52 -10.64
N ARG A 146 6.16 13.84 -10.42
CA ARG A 146 4.87 14.54 -10.54
C ARG A 146 4.33 14.42 -11.96
N LEU A 147 5.14 14.78 -12.96
CA LEU A 147 4.75 14.70 -14.38
C LEU A 147 4.36 13.28 -14.79
N PHE A 148 5.10 12.28 -14.30
CA PHE A 148 4.77 10.88 -14.51
C PHE A 148 3.37 10.52 -13.98
N LEU A 149 3.06 10.87 -12.73
CA LEU A 149 1.76 10.56 -12.12
C LEU A 149 0.61 11.27 -12.84
N GLU A 150 0.79 12.54 -13.18
CA GLU A 150 -0.23 13.35 -13.88
C GLU A 150 -0.52 12.82 -15.29
N LYS A 151 0.52 12.37 -16.01
CA LYS A 151 0.37 11.88 -17.39
C LYS A 151 -0.19 10.46 -17.47
N HIS A 152 0.27 9.56 -16.60
CA HIS A 152 0.00 8.12 -16.75
C HIS A 152 -1.15 7.64 -15.87
N PHE A 153 -1.39 8.30 -14.73
CA PHE A 153 -2.39 7.87 -13.75
C PHE A 153 -3.27 9.03 -13.25
N PRO A 154 -3.87 9.84 -14.15
CA PRO A 154 -4.65 11.03 -13.75
C PRO A 154 -5.92 10.68 -12.97
N LYS A 155 -6.49 9.48 -13.17
CA LYS A 155 -7.74 9.04 -12.53
C LYS A 155 -7.54 8.37 -11.17
N ALA A 156 -6.30 8.07 -10.78
CA ALA A 156 -6.01 7.36 -9.54
C ALA A 156 -5.92 8.36 -8.37
N LYS A 157 -7.07 8.71 -7.78
CA LYS A 157 -7.19 9.74 -6.73
C LYS A 157 -6.17 9.58 -5.59
N MET A 158 -5.95 8.36 -5.11
CA MET A 158 -5.01 8.06 -4.02
C MET A 158 -3.52 8.32 -4.34
N LEU A 159 -3.18 8.54 -5.61
CA LEU A 159 -1.84 8.95 -6.05
C LEU A 159 -1.70 10.47 -6.12
N HIS A 160 -2.81 11.20 -6.01
CA HIS A 160 -2.88 12.65 -6.19
C HIS A 160 -3.25 13.39 -4.93
N GLU A 161 -4.18 12.84 -4.16
CA GLU A 161 -4.84 13.53 -3.06
C GLU A 161 -4.74 12.74 -1.76
N LYS A 162 -4.95 13.42 -0.63
CA LYS A 162 -5.20 12.74 0.65
C LYS A 162 -6.63 12.23 0.60
N LEU A 163 -6.82 10.91 0.66
CA LEU A 163 -8.16 10.36 0.77
C LEU A 163 -8.81 10.82 2.07
N SER A 164 -10.07 11.25 1.98
CA SER A 164 -10.87 11.58 3.15
C SER A 164 -11.27 10.31 3.90
N GLN A 165 -11.69 10.46 5.17
CA GLN A 165 -12.27 9.35 5.92
C GLN A 165 -13.48 8.72 5.23
N MET A 166 -14.26 9.55 4.52
CA MET A 166 -15.41 9.09 3.75
C MET A 166 -14.98 8.27 2.55
N ASP A 167 -13.99 8.74 1.77
CA ASP A 167 -13.42 7.97 0.64
C ASP A 167 -12.94 6.58 1.10
N ILE A 168 -12.23 6.54 2.23
CA ILE A 168 -11.71 5.30 2.81
C ILE A 168 -12.86 4.42 3.31
N SER A 169 -13.88 4.99 3.96
CA SER A 169 -15.03 4.23 4.45
C SER A 169 -15.85 3.62 3.32
N GLU A 170 -16.02 4.34 2.20
CA GLU A 170 -16.73 3.85 1.01
C GLU A 170 -15.99 2.68 0.35
N MET A 171 -14.65 2.78 0.23
CA MET A 171 -13.81 1.71 -0.33
C MET A 171 -13.92 0.39 0.43
N TYR A 172 -14.13 0.45 1.76
CA TYR A 172 -14.18 -0.72 2.63
C TYR A 172 -15.59 -1.14 3.08
N GLY A 173 -16.64 -0.56 2.46
CA GLY A 173 -18.03 -0.88 2.74
C GLY A 173 -18.55 -0.25 4.03
N ASP A 174 -19.12 0.95 3.88
CA ASP A 174 -19.73 1.81 4.90
C ASP A 174 -19.36 1.50 6.37
N LEU A 175 -18.23 2.06 6.80
CA LEU A 175 -17.74 1.99 8.16
C LEU A 175 -18.27 3.14 9.05
N SER A 176 -19.20 3.97 8.55
CA SER A 176 -19.73 5.18 9.22
C SER A 176 -20.44 4.90 10.55
N GLY A 177 -20.81 3.64 10.82
CA GLY A 177 -21.33 3.20 12.11
C GLY A 177 -20.28 3.06 13.23
N ILE A 178 -18.98 3.19 12.94
CA ILE A 178 -17.89 3.07 13.91
C ILE A 178 -17.57 4.45 14.47
N LYS A 179 -18.34 4.88 15.49
CA LYS A 179 -18.05 6.14 16.21
C LYS A 179 -16.63 6.10 16.79
N SER A 180 -15.84 7.13 16.48
CA SER A 180 -14.60 7.46 17.20
C SER A 180 -14.96 7.76 18.65
N ALA A 181 -14.46 6.92 19.56
CA ALA A 181 -14.47 7.16 20.99
C ALA A 181 -13.31 8.09 21.36
#